data_AF-A0A0D6A418-F1
#
_entry.id   AF-A0A0D6A418-F1
#
_cell.length_a   1.000
_cell.length_b   1.000
_cell.length_c   1.000
_cell.angle_alpha   90.00
_cell.angle_beta   90.00
_cell.angle_gamma   90.00
#
_symmetry.space_group_name_H-M   'P 1'
#
loop_
_entity.id
_entity.type
_entity.pdbx_description
1 polymer ?
#
loop_
_entity_poly.entity_id
_entity_poly.type
_entity_poly.pdbx_seq_one_letter_code
_entity_poly.pdbx_strand_id
1 'polypeptide(L)'
;MVQNFLGQGSLAPIGTLYNQGKGIDLAIEAGARLWHMSNYDSHGLSLREGEAREKFAYMINWKTLFNGSIFVAGDDGTRYFREDEEDRHGYKYNHGNWIMIPNQNHPHIVMDQKQYDQLANDKSAKADQIKQLISYAVKAETISELANKIHAPKLEQAVKDFNFLTDDKKRDMFLNRKIATMRSFGAGPYYAIPVRHNILHTHGGGRRNEKCEVINMQGDVIPHLYEAGELGDIFASKYLGANSIADLLISGKIAGENAALPKRKMEQVDAVTGASKVPELKSDAHTSSMDFEAGKDQGIGMSANGINDLPIVVRVTVDDKNKIKKIETLQEKESPSLGGKAIPVLTQEMLNKQSTDVDAVSGASTTSSAFKEAVNQALKNVKH
;
A
#
# COMPACT_ATOMS: atom_id res chain seq x y z
N MET A 1 -0.21 -16.48 -1.15
CA MET A 1 0.48 -15.93 0.04
C MET A 1 -0.49 -15.45 1.12
N VAL A 2 -1.25 -14.38 0.91
CA VAL A 2 -2.20 -13.83 1.92
C VAL A 2 -3.18 -14.89 2.45
N GLN A 3 -3.90 -15.61 1.59
CA GLN A 3 -4.82 -16.66 2.03
C GLN A 3 -4.11 -17.79 2.78
N ASN A 4 -2.94 -18.23 2.29
CA ASN A 4 -2.22 -19.37 2.85
C ASN A 4 -1.64 -19.08 4.25
N PHE A 5 -1.07 -17.89 4.45
CA PHE A 5 -0.37 -17.55 5.69
C PHE A 5 -1.19 -16.71 6.65
N LEU A 6 -2.01 -15.78 6.15
CA LEU A 6 -2.83 -14.90 6.98
C LEU A 6 -4.25 -15.45 7.18
N GLY A 7 -4.69 -16.40 6.34
CA GLY A 7 -6.05 -16.95 6.42
C GLY A 7 -7.14 -15.97 5.97
N GLN A 8 -6.78 -14.90 5.26
CA GLN A 8 -7.70 -13.82 4.91
C GLN A 8 -8.16 -13.92 3.45
N GLY A 9 -9.48 -13.91 3.23
CA GLY A 9 -10.09 -14.15 1.92
C GLY A 9 -10.17 -12.91 1.04
N SER A 10 -10.29 -11.73 1.63
CA SER A 10 -10.54 -10.47 0.92
C SER A 10 -9.82 -9.31 1.62
N LEU A 11 -8.58 -9.04 1.20
CA LEU A 11 -7.81 -7.88 1.62
C LEU A 11 -7.42 -7.03 0.42
N ALA A 12 -7.50 -5.72 0.58
CA ALA A 12 -7.11 -4.76 -0.43
C ALA A 12 -5.71 -4.22 -0.14
N PRO A 13 -4.73 -4.42 -1.04
CA PRO A 13 -3.39 -3.90 -0.82
C PRO A 13 -3.40 -2.38 -0.92
N ILE A 14 -2.86 -1.72 0.11
CA ILE A 14 -2.46 -0.33 0.07
C ILE A 14 -0.99 -0.31 -0.34
N GLY A 15 -0.70 0.12 -1.56
CA GLY A 15 0.66 0.13 -2.08
C GLY A 15 0.75 -0.37 -3.52
N THR A 16 1.88 -0.97 -3.85
CA THR A 16 2.13 -1.53 -5.19
C THR A 16 1.52 -2.93 -5.33
N LEU A 17 1.04 -3.27 -6.53
CA LEU A 17 0.54 -4.61 -6.87
C LEU A 17 1.67 -5.63 -7.12
N TYR A 18 2.92 -5.18 -7.12
CA TYR A 18 4.09 -6.02 -7.35
C TYR A 18 4.59 -6.74 -6.08
N ASN A 19 4.03 -6.42 -4.91
CA ASN A 19 4.33 -7.12 -3.65
C ASN A 19 3.62 -8.48 -3.61
N GLN A 20 4.14 -9.45 -4.36
CA GLN A 20 3.52 -10.76 -4.56
C GLN A 20 4.12 -11.87 -3.68
N GLY A 21 5.10 -11.54 -2.83
CA GLY A 21 5.73 -12.49 -1.92
C GLY A 21 6.78 -13.40 -2.56
N LYS A 22 7.32 -13.05 -3.74
CA LYS A 22 8.35 -13.84 -4.44
C LYS A 22 9.62 -14.09 -3.62
N GLY A 23 10.01 -13.12 -2.78
CA GLY A 23 11.12 -13.32 -1.84
C GLY A 23 10.87 -14.43 -0.83
N ILE A 24 9.61 -14.70 -0.47
CA ILE A 24 9.24 -15.81 0.42
C ILE A 24 9.36 -17.14 -0.32
N ASP A 25 8.91 -17.22 -1.57
CA ASP A 25 9.08 -18.43 -2.41
C ASP A 25 10.58 -18.80 -2.48
N LEU A 26 11.43 -17.81 -2.76
CA LEU A 26 12.89 -17.99 -2.80
C LEU A 26 13.48 -18.38 -1.45
N ALA A 27 13.00 -17.80 -0.35
CA ALA A 27 13.44 -18.17 0.99
C ALA A 27 13.08 -19.64 1.31
N ILE A 28 11.88 -20.08 0.94
CA ILE A 28 11.44 -21.48 1.08
C ILE A 28 12.35 -22.41 0.26
N GLU A 29 12.60 -22.08 -1.02
CA GLU A 29 13.46 -22.87 -1.90
C GLU A 29 14.91 -22.98 -1.38
N ALA A 30 15.42 -21.92 -0.75
CA ALA A 30 16.73 -21.90 -0.12
C ALA A 30 16.80 -22.68 1.21
N GLY A 31 15.68 -23.20 1.71
CA GLY A 31 15.60 -23.91 2.99
C GLY A 31 15.58 -22.99 4.21
N ALA A 32 15.21 -21.72 4.03
CA ALA A 32 15.10 -20.76 5.13
C ALA A 32 13.98 -21.15 6.08
N ARG A 33 14.22 -20.92 7.37
CA ARG A 33 13.19 -20.97 8.39
C ARG A 33 12.37 -19.69 8.32
N LEU A 34 11.07 -19.81 8.10
CA LEU A 34 10.18 -18.65 8.13
C LEU A 34 9.81 -18.24 9.56
N TRP A 35 9.52 -16.96 9.76
CA TRP A 35 8.96 -16.42 11.00
C TRP A 35 7.92 -15.34 10.72
N HIS A 36 7.04 -15.07 11.70
CA HIS A 36 6.00 -14.02 11.68
C HIS A 36 5.00 -14.06 10.51
N MET A 37 4.90 -15.18 9.79
CA MET A 37 4.09 -15.32 8.57
C MET A 37 2.60 -15.00 8.74
N SER A 38 2.05 -15.13 9.96
CA SER A 38 0.65 -14.82 10.25
C SER A 38 0.42 -13.35 10.65
N ASN A 39 1.47 -12.53 10.73
CA ASN A 39 1.39 -11.16 11.20
C ASN A 39 1.38 -10.17 10.04
N TYR A 40 0.43 -9.22 10.10
CA TYR A 40 0.28 -8.17 9.11
C TYR A 40 -0.31 -6.92 9.77
N ASP A 41 -0.21 -5.80 9.06
CA ASP A 41 -0.91 -4.58 9.40
C ASP A 41 -1.92 -4.21 8.32
N SER A 42 -2.93 -3.46 8.76
CA SER A 42 -3.94 -2.89 7.88
C SER A 42 -3.95 -1.37 8.03
N HIS A 43 -4.81 -0.71 7.28
CA HIS A 43 -5.33 0.61 7.65
C HIS A 43 -6.85 0.54 7.60
N GLY A 44 -7.43 -0.37 8.39
CA GLY A 44 -8.85 -0.51 8.51
C GLY A 44 -9.57 -0.90 7.21
N LEU A 45 -10.49 -0.04 6.77
CA LEU A 45 -11.36 -0.26 5.61
C LEU A 45 -11.04 0.69 4.46
N SER A 46 -11.23 0.20 3.25
CA SER A 46 -11.33 0.98 2.03
C SER A 46 -12.67 0.75 1.33
N LEU A 47 -12.94 1.54 0.28
CA LEU A 47 -14.14 1.46 -0.54
C LEU A 47 -13.99 0.31 -1.54
N ARG A 48 -15.04 -0.49 -1.72
CA ARG A 48 -15.02 -1.54 -2.74
C ARG A 48 -15.58 -1.00 -4.06
N GLU A 49 -14.77 -0.23 -4.79
CA GLU A 49 -15.14 0.36 -6.08
C GLU A 49 -14.68 -0.46 -7.31
N GLY A 50 -14.23 -1.70 -7.11
CA GLY A 50 -13.80 -2.60 -8.18
C GLY A 50 -12.31 -2.51 -8.55
N GLU A 51 -11.57 -1.59 -7.92
CA GLU A 51 -10.13 -1.41 -8.13
C GLU A 51 -9.30 -2.53 -7.49
N ALA A 52 -8.22 -2.96 -8.15
CA ALA A 52 -7.36 -4.05 -7.68
C ALA A 52 -6.55 -3.69 -6.42
N ARG A 53 -6.26 -2.40 -6.21
CA ARG A 53 -5.55 -1.87 -5.05
C ARG A 53 -6.25 -0.66 -4.48
N GLU A 54 -5.79 -0.23 -3.32
CA GLU A 54 -6.23 1.00 -2.68
C GLU A 54 -5.18 2.07 -2.68
N LYS A 55 -5.66 3.31 -2.83
CA LYS A 55 -4.81 4.49 -2.71
C LYS A 55 -4.80 5.02 -1.28
N PHE A 56 -5.89 4.85 -0.54
CA PHE A 56 -6.08 5.42 0.78
C PHE A 56 -6.98 4.55 1.66
N ALA A 57 -6.87 4.73 2.97
CA ALA A 57 -7.76 4.16 3.97
C ALA A 57 -8.80 5.19 4.44
N TYR A 58 -10.06 4.79 4.55
CA TYR A 58 -11.16 5.67 4.93
C TYR A 58 -11.41 5.74 6.45
N MET A 59 -10.76 4.87 7.26
CA MET A 59 -11.04 4.78 8.71
C MET A 59 -10.11 5.58 9.63
N ILE A 60 -9.11 6.29 9.09
CA ILE A 60 -8.16 7.03 9.94
C ILE A 60 -8.73 8.41 10.26
N ASN A 61 -9.13 8.63 11.52
CA ASN A 61 -9.55 9.93 12.07
C ASN A 61 -10.88 10.51 11.53
N TRP A 62 -11.85 9.66 11.15
CA TRP A 62 -13.14 10.10 10.60
C TRP A 62 -14.29 9.98 11.61
N LYS A 63 -14.30 10.90 12.60
CA LYS A 63 -15.30 10.89 13.67
C LYS A 63 -16.74 10.98 13.16
N THR A 64 -17.00 11.72 12.08
CA THR A 64 -18.36 11.91 11.55
C THR A 64 -18.91 10.66 10.87
N LEU A 65 -18.03 9.80 10.32
CA LEU A 65 -18.41 8.55 9.67
C LEU A 65 -18.85 7.47 10.66
N PHE A 66 -18.36 7.48 11.90
CA PHE A 66 -18.65 6.42 12.87
C PHE A 66 -19.36 6.89 14.13
N ASN A 67 -20.05 8.04 14.04
CA ASN A 67 -20.94 8.54 15.08
C ASN A 67 -22.37 8.70 14.54
N GLY A 68 -23.35 8.19 15.29
CA GLY A 68 -24.77 8.28 14.97
C GLY A 68 -25.41 6.91 14.68
N SER A 69 -26.36 6.90 13.76
CA SER A 69 -27.14 5.75 13.30
C SER A 69 -26.36 5.02 12.20
N ILE A 70 -25.20 4.48 12.58
CA ILE A 70 -24.22 3.88 11.69
C ILE A 70 -23.42 2.78 12.37
N PHE A 71 -23.19 1.67 11.66
CA PHE A 71 -22.27 0.61 12.06
C PHE A 71 -21.68 -0.10 10.84
N VAL A 72 -20.66 -0.94 11.07
CA VAL A 72 -20.12 -1.82 10.03
C VAL A 72 -20.65 -3.23 10.23
N ALA A 73 -21.33 -3.73 9.20
CA ALA A 73 -21.87 -5.08 9.13
C ALA A 73 -20.86 -6.01 8.46
N GLY A 74 -20.68 -7.20 9.03
CA GLY A 74 -19.99 -8.31 8.36
C GLY A 74 -20.88 -8.97 7.31
N ASP A 75 -20.40 -10.07 6.74
CA ASP A 75 -21.07 -10.76 5.62
C ASP A 75 -22.48 -11.24 6.00
N ASP A 76 -22.72 -11.58 7.27
CA ASP A 76 -24.03 -12.03 7.73
C ASP A 76 -24.97 -10.89 8.16
N GLY A 77 -24.48 -9.65 8.20
CA GLY A 77 -25.22 -8.48 8.66
C GLY A 77 -24.96 -8.05 10.11
N THR A 78 -24.20 -8.83 10.89
CA THR A 78 -23.91 -8.50 12.30
C THR A 78 -22.72 -7.57 12.46
N ARG A 79 -22.67 -6.86 13.59
CA ARG A 79 -21.53 -6.01 13.98
C ARG A 79 -20.41 -6.86 14.54
N TYR A 80 -19.16 -6.51 14.23
CA TYR A 80 -17.99 -7.34 14.61
C TYR A 80 -16.81 -6.55 15.20
N PHE A 81 -16.88 -5.22 15.25
CA PHE A 81 -15.92 -4.39 15.97
C PHE A 81 -16.54 -3.06 16.41
N ARG A 82 -15.88 -2.40 17.36
CA ARG A 82 -16.30 -1.10 17.88
C ARG A 82 -15.97 0.04 16.90
N GLU A 83 -16.99 0.71 16.37
CA GLU A 83 -16.84 1.69 15.28
C GLU A 83 -16.33 3.06 15.75
N ASP A 84 -16.56 3.46 17.00
CA ASP A 84 -16.13 4.76 17.55
C ASP A 84 -14.65 4.82 17.95
N GLU A 85 -13.92 3.73 17.73
CA GLU A 85 -12.50 3.64 18.01
C GLU A 85 -11.65 4.02 16.79
N GLU A 86 -10.58 4.78 17.02
CA GLU A 86 -9.60 5.11 15.98
C GLU A 86 -8.95 3.85 15.40
N ASP A 87 -8.65 3.84 14.10
CA ASP A 87 -7.86 2.75 13.51
C ASP A 87 -6.39 2.85 13.92
N ARG A 88 -5.82 1.75 14.43
CA ARG A 88 -4.40 1.66 14.79
C ARG A 88 -3.72 0.60 13.94
N HIS A 89 -3.59 0.89 12.65
CA HIS A 89 -3.07 -0.06 11.67
C HIS A 89 -3.89 -1.36 11.58
N GLY A 90 -5.22 -1.24 11.64
CA GLY A 90 -6.13 -2.39 11.70
C GLY A 90 -6.36 -2.98 13.08
N TYR A 91 -5.64 -2.54 14.11
CA TYR A 91 -5.85 -3.05 15.46
C TYR A 91 -6.95 -2.27 16.21
N LYS A 92 -7.82 -3.01 16.88
CA LYS A 92 -8.86 -2.49 17.79
C LYS A 92 -8.69 -3.08 19.17
N TYR A 93 -9.07 -2.30 20.19
CA TYR A 93 -8.99 -2.77 21.56
C TYR A 93 -10.10 -3.79 21.82
N ASN A 94 -9.73 -4.96 22.31
CA ASN A 94 -10.64 -6.03 22.66
C ASN A 94 -10.15 -6.75 23.93
N HIS A 95 -10.94 -6.69 25.00
CA HIS A 95 -10.70 -7.39 26.28
C HIS A 95 -9.27 -7.29 26.84
N GLY A 96 -8.69 -6.08 26.90
CA GLY A 96 -7.35 -5.89 27.46
C GLY A 96 -6.19 -5.99 26.46
N ASN A 97 -6.47 -6.34 25.21
CA ASN A 97 -5.46 -6.48 24.16
C ASN A 97 -5.85 -5.68 22.91
N TRP A 98 -4.87 -5.46 22.03
CA TRP A 98 -5.11 -4.93 20.70
C TRP A 98 -5.08 -6.09 19.72
N ILE A 99 -6.18 -6.30 19.00
CA ILE A 99 -6.33 -7.38 18.02
C ILE A 99 -6.61 -6.80 16.64
N MET A 100 -6.13 -7.47 15.61
CA MET A 100 -6.50 -7.17 14.23
C MET A 100 -8.02 -7.32 14.08
N ILE A 101 -8.66 -6.38 13.37
CA ILE A 101 -10.08 -6.49 13.04
C ILE A 101 -10.32 -7.80 12.26
N PRO A 102 -11.29 -8.63 12.68
CA PRO A 102 -11.61 -9.85 11.95
C PRO A 102 -11.98 -9.56 10.49
N ASN A 103 -11.32 -10.21 9.52
CA ASN A 103 -11.64 -9.97 8.11
C ASN A 103 -13.06 -10.48 7.79
N GLN A 104 -13.73 -9.74 6.92
CA GLN A 104 -15.00 -10.07 6.30
C GLN A 104 -14.78 -9.97 4.78
N ASN A 105 -15.49 -10.76 3.97
CA ASN A 105 -15.27 -10.76 2.52
C ASN A 105 -16.06 -9.65 1.83
N HIS A 106 -17.23 -9.33 2.36
CA HIS A 106 -18.21 -8.38 1.84
C HIS A 106 -18.78 -7.49 2.97
N PRO A 107 -17.94 -6.80 3.77
CA PRO A 107 -18.45 -5.91 4.80
C PRO A 107 -19.13 -4.68 4.19
N HIS A 108 -20.09 -4.13 4.92
CA HIS A 108 -20.83 -2.92 4.53
C HIS A 108 -20.92 -1.92 5.68
N ILE A 109 -20.74 -0.64 5.38
CA ILE A 109 -21.14 0.43 6.30
C ILE A 109 -22.65 0.63 6.14
N VAL A 110 -23.42 0.43 7.20
CA VAL A 110 -24.89 0.52 7.19
C VAL A 110 -25.36 1.74 7.97
N MET A 111 -26.32 2.48 7.40
CA MET A 111 -26.86 3.70 8.02
C MET A 111 -28.32 4.00 7.62
N ASP A 112 -28.97 4.86 8.39
CA ASP A 112 -30.30 5.40 8.05
C ASP A 112 -30.22 6.72 7.25
N GLN A 113 -31.39 7.23 6.83
CA GLN A 113 -31.50 8.51 6.11
C GLN A 113 -30.90 9.68 6.89
N LYS A 114 -31.14 9.76 8.20
CA LYS A 114 -30.64 10.87 9.02
C LYS A 114 -29.12 10.90 9.07
N GLN A 115 -28.48 9.74 9.14
CA GLN A 115 -27.02 9.65 9.05
C GLN A 115 -26.53 10.00 7.64
N TYR A 116 -27.18 9.48 6.60
CA TYR A 116 -26.82 9.78 5.23
C TYR A 116 -26.82 11.30 4.97
N ASP A 117 -27.86 12.00 5.41
CA ASP A 117 -27.95 13.46 5.30
C ASP A 117 -26.87 14.18 6.11
N GLN A 118 -26.55 13.68 7.31
CA GLN A 118 -25.46 14.23 8.12
C GLN A 118 -24.12 14.14 7.38
N LEU A 119 -23.84 13.01 6.72
CA LEU A 119 -22.60 12.81 5.94
C LEU A 119 -22.59 13.61 4.64
N ALA A 120 -23.73 13.69 3.93
CA ALA A 120 -23.85 14.47 2.71
C ALA A 120 -23.62 15.97 2.95
N ASN A 121 -24.00 16.45 4.14
CA ASN A 121 -23.83 17.84 4.57
C ASN A 121 -22.54 18.09 5.37
N ASP A 122 -21.62 17.12 5.46
CA ASP A 122 -20.34 17.29 6.15
C ASP A 122 -19.50 18.40 5.47
N LYS A 123 -18.92 19.28 6.31
CA LYS A 123 -18.08 20.43 5.89
C LYS A 123 -16.66 20.37 6.48
N SER A 124 -16.28 19.23 7.04
CA SER A 124 -14.92 19.02 7.56
C SER A 124 -13.90 18.94 6.42
N ALA A 125 -12.61 18.88 6.76
CA ALA A 125 -11.53 18.62 5.80
C ALA A 125 -11.66 17.27 5.05
N LYS A 126 -12.60 16.41 5.46
CA LYS A 126 -12.88 15.10 4.85
C LYS A 126 -14.15 15.07 4.00
N ALA A 127 -14.85 16.20 3.85
CA ALA A 127 -16.13 16.28 3.16
C ALA A 127 -16.12 15.66 1.75
N ASP A 128 -15.12 15.94 0.93
CA ASP A 128 -15.05 15.40 -0.43
C ASP A 128 -14.87 13.87 -0.44
N GLN A 129 -14.06 13.35 0.48
CA GLN A 129 -13.85 11.91 0.63
C GLN A 129 -15.11 11.22 1.18
N ILE A 130 -15.84 11.87 2.08
CA ILE A 130 -17.13 11.39 2.60
C ILE A 130 -18.18 11.37 1.48
N LYS A 131 -18.28 12.44 0.68
CA LYS A 131 -19.21 12.52 -0.45
C LYS A 131 -18.92 11.47 -1.52
N GLN A 132 -17.63 11.23 -1.80
CA GLN A 132 -17.23 10.12 -2.65
C GLN A 132 -17.65 8.78 -2.04
N LEU A 133 -17.43 8.55 -0.74
CA LEU A 133 -17.78 7.29 -0.09
C LEU A 133 -19.30 7.01 -0.18
N ILE A 134 -20.13 7.99 0.18
CA ILE A 134 -21.60 7.82 0.19
C ILE A 134 -22.20 7.72 -1.21
N SER A 135 -21.52 8.16 -2.27
CA SER A 135 -22.04 8.01 -3.65
C SER A 135 -22.12 6.55 -4.10
N TYR A 136 -21.45 5.62 -3.41
CA TYR A 136 -21.51 4.17 -3.65
C TYR A 136 -22.55 3.46 -2.79
N ALA A 137 -23.38 4.21 -2.05
CA ALA A 137 -24.38 3.62 -1.18
C ALA A 137 -25.49 2.91 -1.98
N VAL A 138 -25.73 1.65 -1.66
CA VAL A 138 -26.93 0.91 -2.04
C VAL A 138 -28.08 1.40 -1.17
N LYS A 139 -29.14 1.93 -1.80
CA LYS A 139 -30.35 2.43 -1.13
C LYS A 139 -31.45 1.36 -1.12
N ALA A 140 -32.22 1.28 -0.03
CA ALA A 140 -33.48 0.54 0.04
C ALA A 140 -34.49 1.24 0.97
N GLU A 141 -35.78 1.02 0.77
CA GLU A 141 -36.82 1.69 1.58
C GLU A 141 -37.00 1.00 2.94
N THR A 142 -36.73 -0.32 3.00
CA THR A 142 -36.77 -1.10 4.25
C THR A 142 -35.44 -1.80 4.53
N ILE A 143 -35.18 -2.13 5.81
CA ILE A 143 -33.97 -2.89 6.18
C ILE A 143 -34.00 -4.30 5.57
N SER A 144 -35.16 -4.95 5.48
CA SER A 144 -35.28 -6.30 4.88
C SER A 144 -34.93 -6.28 3.39
N GLU A 145 -35.33 -5.24 2.65
CA GLU A 145 -34.89 -5.04 1.27
C GLU A 145 -33.38 -4.79 1.19
N LEU A 146 -32.83 -3.96 2.09
CA LEU A 146 -31.38 -3.70 2.12
C LEU A 146 -30.60 -4.99 2.38
N ALA A 147 -31.02 -5.78 3.36
CA ALA A 147 -30.45 -7.06 3.74
C ALA A 147 -30.39 -8.03 2.55
N ASN A 148 -31.47 -8.10 1.76
CA ASN A 148 -31.53 -8.92 0.55
C ASN A 148 -30.56 -8.42 -0.53
N LYS A 149 -30.46 -7.09 -0.74
CA LYS A 149 -29.57 -6.51 -1.75
C LYS A 149 -28.08 -6.74 -1.46
N ILE A 150 -27.69 -6.75 -0.19
CA ILE A 150 -26.29 -6.93 0.23
C ILE A 150 -25.98 -8.35 0.73
N HIS A 151 -26.95 -9.27 0.64
CA HIS A 151 -26.83 -10.66 1.10
C HIS A 151 -26.49 -10.83 2.60
N ALA A 152 -27.06 -9.98 3.45
CA ALA A 152 -26.79 -9.93 4.89
C ALA A 152 -28.03 -10.36 5.72
N PRO A 153 -28.27 -11.68 5.91
CA PRO A 153 -29.54 -12.21 6.42
C PRO A 153 -29.90 -11.79 7.85
N LYS A 154 -28.92 -11.40 8.68
CA LYS A 154 -29.15 -10.97 10.07
C LYS A 154 -29.19 -9.46 10.25
N LEU A 155 -29.10 -8.69 9.16
CA LEU A 155 -29.02 -7.22 9.24
C LEU A 155 -30.23 -6.61 9.96
N GLU A 156 -31.43 -7.13 9.71
CA GLU A 156 -32.64 -6.65 10.37
C GLU A 156 -32.59 -6.82 11.88
N GLN A 157 -32.10 -7.98 12.34
CA GLN A 157 -31.92 -8.21 13.78
C GLN A 157 -30.81 -7.30 14.34
N ALA A 158 -29.71 -7.12 13.62
CA ALA A 158 -28.62 -6.25 14.06
C ALA A 158 -29.06 -4.78 14.23
N VAL A 159 -29.95 -4.27 13.38
CA VAL A 159 -30.54 -2.92 13.53
C VAL A 159 -31.48 -2.85 14.74
N LYS A 160 -32.32 -3.88 14.94
CA LYS A 160 -33.19 -3.97 16.14
C LYS A 160 -32.37 -4.00 17.42
N ASP A 161 -31.31 -4.82 17.45
CA ASP A 161 -30.39 -4.91 18.58
C ASP A 161 -29.67 -3.57 18.81
N PHE A 162 -29.20 -2.91 17.75
CA PHE A 162 -28.57 -1.59 17.86
C PHE A 162 -29.51 -0.58 18.53
N ASN A 163 -30.77 -0.50 18.08
CA ASN A 163 -31.76 0.40 18.67
C ASN A 163 -32.07 0.03 20.12
N PHE A 164 -32.18 -1.25 20.45
CA PHE A 164 -32.36 -1.70 21.83
C PHE A 164 -31.21 -1.29 22.75
N LEU A 165 -29.96 -1.32 22.25
CA LEU A 165 -28.79 -0.86 23.00
C LEU A 165 -28.84 0.65 23.26
N THR A 166 -29.31 1.44 22.28
CA THR A 166 -29.38 2.90 22.39
C THR A 166 -30.62 3.40 23.12
N ASP A 167 -31.75 2.73 23.02
CA ASP A 167 -33.05 3.25 23.45
C ASP A 167 -33.42 2.69 24.83
N ASP A 168 -33.24 1.39 25.04
CA ASP A 168 -33.59 0.69 26.28
C ASP A 168 -32.40 0.55 27.22
N LYS A 169 -31.32 -0.09 26.76
CA LYS A 169 -30.21 -0.47 27.65
C LYS A 169 -29.27 0.66 28.00
N LYS A 170 -29.17 1.66 27.13
CA LYS A 170 -28.19 2.76 27.27
C LYS A 170 -26.77 2.23 27.54
N ARG A 171 -26.42 1.09 26.93
CA ARG A 171 -25.10 0.44 27.01
C ARG A 171 -24.92 -0.57 25.88
N ASP A 172 -23.82 -0.45 25.13
CA ASP A 172 -23.40 -1.50 24.18
C ASP A 172 -22.60 -2.56 24.94
N MET A 173 -23.26 -3.64 25.33
CA MET A 173 -22.63 -4.76 26.04
C MET A 173 -21.94 -5.79 25.13
N PHE A 174 -22.04 -5.64 23.81
CA PHE A 174 -21.43 -6.55 22.84
C PHE A 174 -20.03 -6.07 22.44
N LEU A 175 -19.92 -4.77 22.11
CA LEU A 175 -18.69 -4.19 21.56
C LEU A 175 -18.12 -3.06 22.41
N ASN A 176 -18.79 -2.68 23.50
CA ASN A 176 -18.38 -1.59 24.39
C ASN A 176 -18.18 -0.25 23.65
N ARG A 177 -18.95 0.00 22.59
CA ARG A 177 -19.06 1.31 21.94
C ARG A 177 -19.66 2.32 22.92
N LYS A 178 -19.15 3.55 22.93
CA LYS A 178 -19.69 4.59 23.81
C LYS A 178 -21.06 5.00 23.32
N ILE A 179 -22.09 4.86 24.16
CA ILE A 179 -23.47 5.21 23.81
C ILE A 179 -23.63 6.67 23.37
N ALA A 180 -22.83 7.59 23.90
CA ALA A 180 -22.82 8.99 23.47
C ALA A 180 -22.45 9.17 21.97
N THR A 181 -21.88 8.16 21.33
CA THR A 181 -21.53 8.14 19.90
C THR A 181 -22.60 7.47 19.04
N MET A 182 -23.65 6.89 19.66
CA MET A 182 -24.67 6.10 18.99
C MET A 182 -26.00 6.86 18.98
N ARG A 183 -26.73 6.75 17.87
CA ARG A 183 -28.10 7.23 17.71
C ARG A 183 -28.91 6.11 17.10
N SER A 184 -30.09 5.79 17.63
CA SER A 184 -30.95 4.77 17.03
C SER A 184 -31.24 5.07 15.56
N PHE A 185 -31.33 4.00 14.77
CA PHE A 185 -31.81 4.03 13.40
C PHE A 185 -33.28 4.46 13.39
N GLY A 186 -33.56 5.52 12.63
CA GLY A 186 -34.90 6.01 12.39
C GLY A 186 -35.63 5.28 11.25
N ALA A 187 -36.69 5.90 10.77
CA ALA A 187 -37.39 5.46 9.57
C ALA A 187 -36.50 5.57 8.33
N GLY A 188 -36.73 4.67 7.38
CA GLY A 188 -36.01 4.63 6.12
C GLY A 188 -36.19 5.90 5.26
N PRO A 189 -35.48 5.96 4.12
CA PRO A 189 -34.73 4.85 3.52
C PRO A 189 -33.40 4.56 4.25
N TYR A 190 -32.83 3.40 3.94
CA TYR A 190 -31.60 2.88 4.52
C TYR A 190 -30.54 2.69 3.45
N TYR A 191 -29.28 2.76 3.87
CA TYR A 191 -28.12 2.81 2.99
C TYR A 191 -27.04 1.81 3.45
N ALA A 192 -26.41 1.14 2.49
CA ALA A 192 -25.25 0.29 2.73
C ALA A 192 -24.12 0.62 1.74
N ILE A 193 -22.91 0.87 2.22
CA ILE A 193 -21.74 1.17 1.38
C ILE A 193 -20.82 -0.04 1.39
N PRO A 194 -20.51 -0.65 0.23
CA PRO A 194 -19.63 -1.80 0.16
C PRO A 194 -18.17 -1.38 0.45
N VAL A 195 -17.56 -2.05 1.41
CA VAL A 195 -16.18 -1.79 1.85
C VAL A 195 -15.36 -3.08 1.84
N ARG A 196 -14.05 -2.96 2.03
CA ARG A 196 -13.12 -4.09 2.15
C ARG A 196 -12.06 -3.77 3.18
N HIS A 197 -11.51 -4.78 3.85
CA HIS A 197 -10.38 -4.57 4.75
C HIS A 197 -9.09 -4.40 3.96
N ASN A 198 -8.17 -3.62 4.51
CA ASN A 198 -6.90 -3.33 3.87
C ASN A 198 -5.80 -4.29 4.33
N ILE A 199 -4.76 -4.40 3.52
CA ILE A 199 -3.44 -4.89 3.93
C ILE A 199 -2.41 -3.84 3.53
N LEU A 200 -1.55 -3.49 4.47
CA LEU A 200 -0.51 -2.49 4.28
C LEU A 200 0.87 -3.13 4.25
N HIS A 201 1.13 -4.01 5.22
CA HIS A 201 2.46 -4.52 5.52
C HIS A 201 2.34 -5.98 5.98
N THR A 202 3.22 -6.85 5.51
CA THR A 202 3.35 -8.22 6.05
C THR A 202 4.67 -8.39 6.77
N HIS A 203 4.64 -8.86 8.01
CA HIS A 203 5.85 -9.00 8.84
C HIS A 203 6.60 -10.31 8.62
N GLY A 204 5.99 -11.21 7.85
CA GLY A 204 6.51 -12.54 7.59
C GLY A 204 7.68 -12.57 6.62
N GLY A 205 8.64 -13.46 6.89
CA GLY A 205 9.75 -13.74 5.97
C GLY A 205 10.73 -14.77 6.51
N GLY A 206 11.92 -14.79 5.95
CA GLY A 206 13.00 -15.61 6.47
C GLY A 206 13.46 -15.07 7.83
N ARG A 207 13.75 -15.99 8.73
CA ARG A 207 14.32 -15.64 10.02
C ARG A 207 15.79 -15.27 9.81
N ARG A 208 16.20 -14.13 10.34
CA ARG A 208 17.58 -13.63 10.27
C ARG A 208 18.19 -13.35 11.63
N ASN A 209 19.52 -13.34 11.70
CA ASN A 209 20.27 -12.88 12.88
C ASN A 209 20.54 -11.36 12.82
N GLU A 210 21.28 -10.83 13.79
CA GLU A 210 21.62 -9.40 13.90
C GLU A 210 22.51 -8.88 12.75
N LYS A 211 23.11 -9.79 11.97
CA LYS A 211 23.89 -9.49 10.77
C LYS A 211 23.08 -9.60 9.48
N CYS A 212 21.76 -9.79 9.61
CA CYS A 212 20.83 -10.03 8.52
C CYS A 212 21.10 -11.33 7.74
N GLU A 213 21.84 -12.28 8.32
CA GLU A 213 22.08 -13.60 7.71
C GLU A 213 20.85 -14.48 7.92
N VAL A 214 20.35 -15.10 6.85
CA VAL A 214 19.16 -15.96 6.91
C VAL A 214 19.49 -17.29 7.58
N ILE A 215 18.58 -17.78 8.41
CA ILE A 215 18.72 -18.98 9.23
C ILE A 215 17.87 -20.11 8.63
N ASN A 216 18.43 -21.32 8.52
CA ASN A 216 17.73 -22.51 8.05
C ASN A 216 16.90 -23.18 9.15
N MET A 217 16.26 -24.30 8.82
CA MET A 217 15.42 -25.06 9.75
C MET A 217 16.19 -25.72 10.91
N GLN A 218 17.49 -25.97 10.74
CA GLN A 218 18.39 -26.53 11.76
C GLN A 218 18.90 -25.46 12.74
N GLY A 219 18.73 -24.18 12.41
CA GLY A 219 19.24 -23.05 13.18
C GLY A 219 20.60 -22.54 12.72
N ASP A 220 21.13 -23.06 11.62
CA ASP A 220 22.40 -22.62 11.04
C ASP A 220 22.17 -21.48 10.04
N VAL A 221 23.19 -20.64 9.86
CA VAL A 221 23.20 -19.61 8.81
C VAL A 221 23.25 -20.27 7.43
N ILE A 222 22.38 -19.82 6.52
CA ILE A 222 22.48 -20.13 5.09
C ILE A 222 23.60 -19.27 4.51
N PRO A 223 24.71 -19.86 4.06
CA PRO A 223 25.85 -19.09 3.58
C PRO A 223 25.45 -18.18 2.41
N HIS A 224 25.86 -16.91 2.48
CA HIS A 224 25.64 -15.92 1.42
C HIS A 224 24.19 -15.49 1.18
N LEU A 225 23.24 -15.90 2.02
CA LEU A 225 21.87 -15.42 1.96
C LEU A 225 21.62 -14.38 3.06
N TYR A 226 21.16 -13.20 2.64
CA TYR A 226 20.81 -12.10 3.52
C TYR A 226 19.42 -11.58 3.19
N GLU A 227 18.78 -10.97 4.19
CA GLU A 227 17.42 -10.46 4.08
C GLU A 227 17.29 -9.10 4.78
N ALA A 228 16.53 -8.19 4.18
CA ALA A 228 16.37 -6.80 4.62
C ALA A 228 14.95 -6.28 4.39
N GLY A 229 14.49 -5.40 5.29
CA GLY A 229 13.19 -4.73 5.19
C GLY A 229 11.99 -5.64 5.51
N GLU A 230 10.90 -5.46 4.76
CA GLU A 230 9.60 -6.10 4.99
C GLU A 230 9.61 -7.63 4.76
N LEU A 231 10.62 -8.15 4.05
CA LEU A 231 10.85 -9.59 4.03
C LEU A 231 11.42 -9.96 5.42
N GLY A 232 10.56 -10.48 6.32
CA GLY A 232 11.02 -11.06 7.59
C GLY A 232 11.46 -10.04 8.63
N ASP A 233 10.65 -9.01 8.85
CA ASP A 233 10.94 -8.01 9.87
C ASP A 233 10.88 -8.55 11.31
N ILE A 234 11.31 -7.69 12.22
CA ILE A 234 11.45 -8.00 13.64
C ILE A 234 10.13 -7.91 14.44
N PHE A 235 9.02 -7.46 13.83
CA PHE A 235 7.77 -7.19 14.55
C PHE A 235 6.88 -8.44 14.60
N ALA A 236 7.00 -9.18 15.70
CA ALA A 236 6.32 -10.47 15.85
C ALA A 236 4.79 -10.41 16.01
N SER A 237 4.24 -9.28 16.49
CA SER A 237 2.81 -9.24 16.87
C SER A 237 2.07 -7.96 16.54
N LYS A 238 2.74 -6.81 16.61
CA LYS A 238 2.13 -5.50 16.42
C LYS A 238 3.17 -4.55 15.88
N TYR A 239 2.79 -3.81 14.87
CA TYR A 239 3.60 -2.74 14.33
C TYR A 239 3.57 -1.51 15.22
N LEU A 240 4.73 -0.87 15.32
CA LEU A 240 4.91 0.44 15.90
C LEU A 240 5.16 1.41 14.75
N GLY A 241 4.32 2.43 14.65
CA GLY A 241 4.31 3.37 13.53
C GLY A 241 5.70 3.91 13.17
N ALA A 242 5.99 3.97 11.87
CA ALA A 242 7.24 4.38 11.23
C ALA A 242 8.42 3.38 11.34
N ASN A 243 8.32 2.29 12.09
CA ASN A 243 9.47 1.41 12.29
C ASN A 243 9.83 0.55 11.06
N SER A 244 8.92 0.33 10.10
CA SER A 244 9.28 -0.41 8.87
C SER A 244 10.28 0.38 8.03
N ILE A 245 10.18 1.71 8.05
CA ILE A 245 11.14 2.62 7.40
C ILE A 245 12.50 2.56 8.11
N ALA A 246 12.48 2.49 9.45
CA ALA A 246 13.71 2.32 10.20
C ALA A 246 14.37 0.96 9.90
N ASP A 247 13.60 -0.13 9.92
CA ASP A 247 14.12 -1.47 9.65
C ASP A 247 14.69 -1.59 8.24
N LEU A 248 13.99 -1.13 7.20
CA LEU A 248 14.50 -1.24 5.83
C LEU A 248 15.84 -0.50 5.64
N LEU A 249 16.00 0.68 6.24
CA LEU A 249 17.23 1.47 6.14
C LEU A 249 18.38 0.83 6.95
N ILE A 250 18.10 0.43 8.19
CA ILE A 250 19.10 -0.13 9.09
C ILE A 250 19.54 -1.50 8.59
N SER A 251 18.58 -2.38 8.32
CA SER A 251 18.88 -3.73 7.90
C SER A 251 19.38 -3.82 6.47
N GLY A 252 18.94 -2.94 5.56
CA GLY A 252 19.52 -2.83 4.23
C GLY A 252 21.00 -2.50 4.27
N LYS A 253 21.41 -1.56 5.14
CA LYS A 253 22.82 -1.24 5.38
C LYS A 253 23.59 -2.45 5.95
N ILE A 254 23.06 -3.07 7.01
CA ILE A 254 23.72 -4.21 7.67
C ILE A 254 23.87 -5.39 6.69
N ALA A 255 22.82 -5.73 5.96
CA ALA A 255 22.84 -6.80 4.97
C ALA A 255 23.85 -6.51 3.86
N GLY A 256 23.87 -5.28 3.33
CA GLY A 256 24.83 -4.88 2.30
C GLY A 256 26.29 -4.93 2.78
N GLU A 257 26.58 -4.42 3.98
CA GLU A 257 27.92 -4.44 4.56
C GLU A 257 28.41 -5.89 4.78
N ASN A 258 27.57 -6.76 5.37
CA ASN A 258 27.94 -8.16 5.61
C ASN A 258 28.03 -8.98 4.32
N ALA A 259 27.18 -8.70 3.33
CA ALA A 259 27.27 -9.34 2.02
C ALA A 259 28.58 -9.00 1.30
N ALA A 260 29.11 -7.79 1.48
CA ALA A 260 30.35 -7.33 0.87
C ALA A 260 31.63 -7.81 1.58
N LEU A 261 31.54 -8.33 2.81
CA LEU A 261 32.72 -8.81 3.54
C LEU A 261 33.38 -10.00 2.81
N PRO A 262 34.72 -10.06 2.74
CA PRO A 262 35.43 -11.20 2.17
C PRO A 262 35.08 -12.48 2.93
N LYS A 263 34.40 -13.40 2.25
CA LYS A 263 33.99 -14.67 2.85
C LYS A 263 35.07 -15.71 2.64
N ARG A 264 35.31 -16.54 3.66
CA ARG A 264 36.18 -17.72 3.55
C ARG A 264 35.63 -18.61 2.43
N LYS A 265 36.49 -19.03 1.49
CA LYS A 265 36.12 -19.99 0.44
C LYS A 265 35.46 -21.20 1.10
N MET A 266 34.22 -21.49 0.71
CA MET A 266 33.54 -22.71 1.14
C MET A 266 34.32 -23.93 0.62
N GLU A 267 34.39 -24.98 1.44
CA GLU A 267 34.63 -26.31 0.89
C GLU A 267 33.47 -26.64 -0.05
N GLN A 268 33.78 -27.23 -1.20
CA GLN A 268 32.77 -27.69 -2.15
C GLN A 268 31.85 -28.66 -1.43
N VAL A 269 30.62 -28.23 -1.15
CA VAL A 269 29.54 -29.15 -0.81
C VAL A 269 29.20 -29.87 -2.10
N ASP A 270 29.38 -31.19 -2.11
CA ASP A 270 29.06 -32.04 -3.26
C ASP A 270 27.58 -31.86 -3.62
N ALA A 271 27.33 -31.17 -4.72
CA ALA A 271 26.00 -30.77 -5.17
C ALA A 271 25.29 -31.98 -5.79
N VAL A 272 24.90 -32.94 -4.95
CA VAL A 272 24.11 -34.10 -5.37
C VAL A 272 22.94 -34.26 -4.41
N THR A 273 21.85 -33.53 -4.68
CA THR A 273 20.41 -33.90 -4.56
C THR A 273 19.45 -32.70 -4.45
N GLY A 274 19.87 -31.46 -4.72
CA GLY A 274 18.96 -30.30 -4.76
C GLY A 274 18.31 -30.08 -6.13
N ALA A 275 17.07 -29.57 -6.14
CA ALA A 275 16.25 -29.26 -7.32
C ALA A 275 16.87 -28.24 -8.32
N SER A 276 18.08 -27.77 -8.07
CA SER A 276 18.84 -26.79 -8.86
C SER A 276 19.31 -27.28 -10.23
N LYS A 277 18.87 -28.46 -10.70
CA LYS A 277 19.12 -28.99 -12.05
C LYS A 277 17.94 -28.83 -13.01
N VAL A 278 16.99 -27.93 -12.75
CA VAL A 278 16.07 -27.49 -13.81
C VAL A 278 16.82 -26.47 -14.69
N PRO A 279 17.16 -26.79 -15.96
CA PRO A 279 17.89 -25.88 -16.85
C PRO A 279 17.05 -24.67 -17.30
N GLU A 280 15.80 -24.58 -16.84
CA GLU A 280 14.82 -23.57 -17.24
C GLU A 280 14.82 -22.34 -16.33
N LEU A 281 15.45 -22.39 -15.14
CA LEU A 281 15.59 -21.23 -14.29
C LEU A 281 16.86 -20.46 -14.65
N LYS A 282 16.74 -19.64 -15.69
CA LYS A 282 17.67 -18.53 -15.92
C LYS A 282 17.20 -17.35 -15.08
N SER A 283 18.15 -16.52 -14.64
CA SER A 283 17.80 -15.19 -14.12
C SER A 283 17.03 -14.44 -15.22
N ASP A 284 15.81 -14.01 -14.91
CA ASP A 284 15.00 -13.08 -15.70
C ASP A 284 15.40 -11.62 -15.43
N ALA A 285 16.39 -11.39 -14.56
CA ALA A 285 17.07 -10.12 -14.40
C ALA A 285 17.91 -9.84 -15.64
N HIS A 286 17.22 -9.44 -16.70
CA HIS A 286 17.82 -8.61 -17.72
C HIS A 286 18.04 -7.23 -17.08
N THR A 287 19.23 -6.65 -17.20
CA THR A 287 19.30 -5.18 -17.24
C THR A 287 18.27 -4.79 -18.29
N SER A 288 17.19 -4.13 -17.88
CA SER A 288 16.26 -3.51 -18.80
C SER A 288 17.05 -2.43 -19.53
N SER A 289 17.75 -2.81 -20.58
CA SER A 289 18.17 -1.87 -21.59
C SER A 289 16.86 -1.38 -22.20
N MET A 290 16.42 -0.24 -21.70
CA MET A 290 15.40 0.51 -22.39
C MET A 290 16.11 1.01 -23.65
N ASP A 291 15.92 0.28 -24.74
CA ASP A 291 16.56 0.57 -26.02
C ASP A 291 15.91 1.81 -26.62
N PHE A 292 16.31 2.98 -26.12
CA PHE A 292 15.92 4.27 -26.67
C PHE A 292 16.92 4.65 -27.76
N GLU A 293 16.45 4.70 -29.00
CA GLU A 293 17.27 5.12 -30.12
C GLU A 293 17.50 6.64 -30.12
N ALA A 294 18.72 7.03 -30.50
CA ALA A 294 19.09 8.40 -30.82
C ALA A 294 19.38 8.49 -32.32
N GLY A 295 18.71 9.39 -33.02
CA GLY A 295 19.02 9.77 -34.39
C GLY A 295 20.21 10.74 -34.47
N LYS A 296 20.45 11.26 -35.68
CA LYS A 296 21.46 12.30 -35.92
C LYS A 296 21.14 13.56 -35.10
N ASP A 297 22.17 14.14 -34.49
CA ASP A 297 22.10 15.32 -33.61
C ASP A 297 21.22 15.12 -32.37
N GLN A 298 21.06 13.86 -31.94
CA GLN A 298 20.30 13.49 -30.75
C GLN A 298 21.18 12.77 -29.73
N GLY A 299 20.85 12.99 -28.46
CA GLY A 299 21.43 12.28 -27.33
C GLY A 299 20.36 11.78 -26.36
N ILE A 300 20.62 10.63 -25.74
CA ILE A 300 19.76 10.03 -24.71
C ILE A 300 20.42 10.21 -23.35
N GLY A 301 19.63 10.62 -22.37
CA GLY A 301 20.05 10.75 -20.99
C GLY A 301 19.00 10.20 -20.04
N MET A 302 19.49 9.72 -18.91
CA MET A 302 18.75 8.96 -17.93
C MET A 302 19.14 9.40 -16.52
N SER A 303 18.16 9.60 -15.65
CA SER A 303 18.41 9.76 -14.21
C SER A 303 17.55 8.79 -13.42
N ALA A 304 18.19 8.01 -12.56
CA ALA A 304 17.54 7.12 -11.60
C ALA A 304 17.20 7.83 -10.27
N ASN A 305 17.53 9.13 -10.14
CA ASN A 305 17.33 9.90 -8.92
C ASN A 305 15.93 10.54 -8.83
N GLY A 306 14.97 10.04 -9.61
CA GLY A 306 13.57 10.43 -9.56
C GLY A 306 12.88 9.95 -8.28
N ILE A 307 11.60 10.30 -8.10
CA ILE A 307 10.84 9.92 -6.90
C ILE A 307 10.37 8.45 -6.97
N ASN A 308 10.36 7.86 -8.17
CA ASN A 308 9.82 6.52 -8.41
C ASN A 308 10.87 5.57 -8.99
N ASP A 309 10.55 4.27 -8.96
CA ASP A 309 11.47 3.17 -9.32
C ASP A 309 11.81 3.08 -10.82
N LEU A 310 11.16 3.89 -11.67
CA LEU A 310 11.51 4.00 -13.09
C LEU A 310 12.33 5.27 -13.32
N PRO A 311 13.49 5.18 -13.99
CA PRO A 311 14.29 6.35 -14.30
C PRO A 311 13.56 7.30 -15.24
N ILE A 312 13.85 8.59 -15.09
CA ILE A 312 13.47 9.62 -16.04
C ILE A 312 14.41 9.50 -17.23
N VAL A 313 13.87 9.30 -18.42
CA VAL A 313 14.63 9.18 -19.66
C VAL A 313 14.20 10.26 -20.63
N VAL A 314 15.17 10.99 -21.15
CA VAL A 314 14.97 12.10 -22.09
C VAL A 314 15.81 11.94 -23.33
N ARG A 315 15.26 12.41 -24.46
CA ARG A 315 15.99 12.65 -25.70
C ARG A 315 16.13 14.14 -25.93
N VAL A 316 17.35 14.58 -26.18
CA VAL A 316 17.64 15.97 -26.54
C VAL A 316 18.09 16.01 -27.99
N THR A 317 17.50 16.91 -28.79
CA THR A 317 17.94 17.22 -30.16
C THR A 317 18.61 18.59 -30.17
N VAL A 318 19.79 18.67 -30.76
CA VAL A 318 20.54 19.93 -30.92
C VAL A 318 20.60 20.39 -32.38
N ASP A 319 21.03 21.63 -32.60
CA ASP A 319 21.37 22.14 -33.94
C ASP A 319 22.88 22.10 -34.22
N ASP A 320 23.27 22.52 -35.42
CA ASP A 320 24.66 22.58 -35.88
C ASP A 320 25.58 23.48 -35.01
N LYS A 321 25.01 24.25 -34.08
CA LYS A 321 25.71 25.11 -33.11
C LYS A 321 25.54 24.62 -31.67
N ASN A 322 25.12 23.36 -31.47
CA ASN A 322 24.85 22.74 -30.19
C ASN A 322 23.75 23.43 -29.35
N LYS A 323 22.84 24.17 -29.99
CA LYS A 323 21.67 24.74 -29.31
C LYS A 323 20.55 23.72 -29.17
N ILE A 324 19.88 23.72 -28.02
CA ILE A 324 18.78 22.81 -27.69
C ILE A 324 17.57 23.16 -28.57
N LYS A 325 17.21 22.29 -29.50
CA LYS A 325 16.00 22.42 -30.35
C LYS A 325 14.79 21.76 -29.71
N LYS A 326 14.97 20.60 -29.07
CA LYS A 326 13.88 19.79 -28.54
C LYS A 326 14.35 18.95 -27.36
N ILE A 327 13.49 18.83 -26.35
CA ILE A 327 13.63 17.88 -25.25
C ILE A 327 12.36 17.03 -25.24
N GLU A 328 12.52 15.71 -25.33
CA GLU A 328 11.43 14.74 -25.31
C GLU A 328 11.57 13.85 -24.10
N THR A 329 10.54 13.75 -23.27
CA THR A 329 10.50 12.77 -22.18
C THR A 329 10.01 11.45 -22.74
N LEU A 330 10.92 10.48 -22.83
CA LEU A 330 10.64 9.15 -23.38
C LEU A 330 10.06 8.20 -22.31
N GLN A 331 10.46 8.41 -21.06
CA GLN A 331 9.95 7.67 -19.92
C GLN A 331 10.01 8.54 -18.67
N GLU A 332 8.93 8.52 -17.91
CA GLU A 332 8.86 9.03 -16.55
C GLU A 332 7.71 8.33 -15.82
N LYS A 333 7.82 8.22 -14.50
CA LYS A 333 6.73 7.73 -13.65
C LYS A 333 6.61 8.58 -12.39
N GLU A 334 6.70 9.88 -12.55
CA GLU A 334 6.64 10.84 -11.47
C GLU A 334 5.20 11.06 -10.97
N SER A 335 5.07 11.71 -9.82
CA SER A 335 3.74 12.00 -9.26
C SER A 335 2.93 12.93 -10.19
N PRO A 336 1.71 12.55 -10.64
CA PRO A 336 0.96 13.36 -11.61
C PRO A 336 0.62 14.78 -11.13
N SER A 337 0.44 14.95 -9.81
CA SER A 337 0.07 16.23 -9.21
C SER A 337 1.24 17.21 -9.05
N LEU A 338 2.48 16.72 -8.97
CA LEU A 338 3.68 17.52 -8.70
C LEU A 338 4.72 17.33 -9.81
N GLY A 339 5.33 16.14 -9.90
CA GLY A 339 6.41 15.85 -10.85
C GLY A 339 5.97 15.89 -12.32
N GLY A 340 4.80 15.33 -12.63
CA GLY A 340 4.22 15.38 -13.98
C GLY A 340 3.86 16.80 -14.46
N LYS A 341 3.62 17.74 -13.53
CA LYS A 341 3.43 19.17 -13.85
C LYS A 341 4.75 19.94 -13.93
N ALA A 342 5.79 19.48 -13.24
CA ALA A 342 7.10 20.13 -13.22
C ALA A 342 7.89 19.92 -14.52
N ILE A 343 7.86 18.72 -15.10
CA ILE A 343 8.62 18.37 -16.31
C ILE A 343 8.31 19.29 -17.51
N PRO A 344 7.04 19.59 -17.86
CA PRO A 344 6.73 20.53 -18.94
C PRO A 344 7.25 21.96 -18.68
N VAL A 345 7.15 22.44 -17.44
CA VAL A 345 7.64 23.77 -17.03
C VAL A 345 9.16 23.87 -17.19
N LEU A 346 9.88 22.87 -16.67
CA LEU A 346 11.34 22.78 -16.78
C LEU A 346 11.80 22.68 -18.23
N THR A 347 11.09 21.90 -19.04
CA THR A 347 11.37 21.76 -20.48
C THR A 347 11.30 23.12 -21.18
N GLN A 348 10.24 23.90 -20.93
CA GLN A 348 10.08 25.21 -21.54
C GLN A 348 11.14 26.21 -21.06
N GLU A 349 11.47 26.20 -19.77
CA GLU A 349 12.55 27.03 -19.21
C GLU A 349 13.91 26.72 -19.87
N MET A 350 14.24 25.43 -20.02
CA MET A 350 15.51 25.00 -20.60
C MET A 350 15.60 25.36 -22.09
N LEU A 351 14.50 25.24 -22.84
CA LEU A 351 14.43 25.68 -24.24
C LEU A 351 14.58 27.19 -24.37
N ASN A 352 14.00 27.98 -23.46
CA ASN A 352 14.09 29.44 -23.48
C ASN A 352 15.50 29.93 -23.09
N LYS A 353 16.09 29.38 -22.03
CA LYS A 353 17.41 29.77 -21.52
C LYS A 353 18.56 29.11 -22.26
N GLN A 354 18.30 28.07 -23.06
CA GLN A 354 19.32 27.25 -23.72
C GLN A 354 20.35 26.70 -22.72
N SER A 355 19.88 26.33 -21.52
CA SER A 355 20.69 25.87 -20.40
C SER A 355 19.87 24.92 -19.51
N THR A 356 20.54 23.94 -18.91
CA THR A 356 19.95 23.07 -17.88
C THR A 356 19.91 23.73 -16.49
N ASP A 357 20.59 24.87 -16.34
CA ASP A 357 20.61 25.66 -15.11
C ASP A 357 19.34 26.52 -15.01
N VAL A 358 18.25 25.86 -14.64
CA VAL A 358 16.91 26.45 -14.44
C VAL A 358 16.50 26.25 -12.98
N ASP A 359 15.57 27.05 -12.47
CA ASP A 359 15.11 26.89 -11.09
C ASP A 359 14.30 25.59 -10.91
N ALA A 360 14.36 25.01 -9.71
CA ALA A 360 13.51 23.87 -9.38
C ALA A 360 12.05 24.31 -9.22
N VAL A 361 11.09 23.46 -9.61
CA VAL A 361 9.66 23.73 -9.41
C VAL A 361 9.31 23.46 -7.94
N SER A 362 8.69 24.44 -7.28
CA SER A 362 8.28 24.33 -5.87
C SER A 362 7.41 23.09 -5.64
N GLY A 363 7.77 22.29 -4.63
CA GLY A 363 7.09 21.03 -4.32
C GLY A 363 7.50 19.82 -5.19
N ALA A 364 8.39 20.00 -6.17
CA ALA A 364 8.89 18.94 -7.06
C ALA A 364 10.43 18.95 -7.16
N SER A 365 11.13 19.22 -6.06
CA SER A 365 12.59 19.43 -6.03
C SER A 365 13.37 18.20 -6.52
N THR A 366 13.02 17.01 -6.06
CA THR A 366 13.67 15.75 -6.46
C THR A 366 13.48 15.47 -7.96
N THR A 367 12.23 15.57 -8.45
CA THR A 367 11.91 15.45 -9.87
C THR A 367 12.67 16.48 -10.71
N SER A 368 12.77 17.72 -10.23
CA SER A 368 13.46 18.81 -10.94
C SER A 368 14.95 18.53 -11.09
N SER A 369 15.60 18.00 -10.04
CA SER A 369 17.01 17.64 -10.08
C SER A 369 17.26 16.45 -10.99
N ALA A 370 16.45 15.40 -10.90
CA ALA A 370 16.57 14.20 -11.74
C ALA A 370 16.36 14.52 -13.23
N PHE A 371 15.37 15.36 -13.55
CA PHE A 371 15.14 15.80 -14.93
C PHE A 371 16.33 16.61 -15.48
N LYS A 372 16.90 17.55 -14.69
CA LYS A 372 18.11 18.31 -15.07
C LYS A 372 19.31 17.38 -15.32
N GLU A 373 19.48 16.37 -14.47
CA GLU A 373 20.54 15.37 -14.63
C GLU A 373 20.38 14.58 -15.93
N ALA A 374 19.15 14.10 -16.21
CA ALA A 374 18.85 13.37 -17.44
C ALA A 374 19.12 14.23 -18.68
N VAL A 375 18.71 15.51 -18.69
CA VAL A 375 18.97 16.42 -19.82
C VAL A 375 20.47 16.72 -19.98
N ASN A 376 21.19 16.91 -18.88
CA ASN A 376 22.64 17.09 -18.90
C ASN A 376 23.38 15.87 -19.47
N GLN A 377 22.94 14.68 -19.09
CA GLN A 377 23.51 13.45 -19.62
C GLN A 377 23.18 13.30 -21.12
N ALA A 378 21.97 13.64 -21.54
CA ALA A 378 21.57 13.61 -22.94
C ALA A 378 22.42 14.54 -23.81
N LEU A 379 22.69 15.77 -23.34
CA LEU A 379 23.56 16.72 -24.05
C LEU A 379 25.00 16.22 -24.22
N LYS A 380 25.53 15.49 -23.22
CA LYS A 380 26.86 14.85 -23.32
C LYS A 380 26.89 13.68 -24.30
N ASN A 381 25.74 13.05 -24.52
CA ASN A 381 25.59 11.85 -25.33
C ASN A 381 25.12 12.14 -26.76
N VAL A 382 25.09 13.40 -27.19
CA VAL A 382 24.70 13.77 -28.57
C VAL A 382 25.66 13.14 -29.56
N LYS A 383 25.11 12.48 -30.58
CA LYS A 383 25.86 11.93 -31.71
C LYS A 383 25.61 12.77 -32.96
N HIS A 384 26.68 13.28 -33.57
CA HIS A 384 26.65 14.09 -34.80
C HIS A 384 26.75 13.25 -36.09
#